data_AF-A0AAW9QJM7-F1
#
_entry.id   AF-A0AAW9QJM7-F1
#
_cell.length_a   1.000
_cell.length_b   1.000
_cell.length_c   1.000
_cell.angle_alpha   90.00
_cell.angle_beta   90.00
_cell.angle_gamma   90.00
#
_symmetry.space_group_name_H-M   'P 1'
#
loop_
_entity.id
_entity.type
_entity.pdbx_description
1 polymer ?
#
loop_
_entity_poly.entity_id
_entity_poly.type
_entity_poly.pdbx_seq_one_letter_code
_entity_poly.pdbx_strand_id
1 'polypeptide(L)'
;MPVSPNNLQFSLSSEYLERLKEKANPGESLGLTAKRLLIEFLKGDRSPNSQPPSPDLTELVDRISDVEGKVTAIEVAIDCEHFPVPTVTERLTVLGEKLDQTIRAIAERHEQLEGRINSLASQVEGQATSPVKRPASPPPPPPRRKR
;
A
#
# COMPACT_ATOMS: atom_id res chain seq x y z
N MET A 1 24.51 66.27 -45.53
CA MET A 1 24.95 64.87 -45.37
C MET A 1 23.89 63.98 -45.97
N PRO A 2 24.15 63.21 -47.05
CA PRO A 2 23.17 62.27 -47.57
C PRO A 2 22.99 61.14 -46.55
N VAL A 3 21.76 60.90 -46.12
CA VAL A 3 21.39 59.76 -45.29
C VAL A 3 21.51 58.52 -46.16
N SER A 4 22.42 57.59 -45.81
CA SER A 4 22.56 56.33 -46.52
C SER A 4 21.21 55.59 -46.57
N PRO A 5 20.78 55.06 -47.72
CA PRO A 5 19.56 54.26 -47.78
C PRO A 5 19.75 53.00 -46.91
N ASN A 6 18.77 52.71 -46.04
CA ASN A 6 18.70 51.47 -45.25
C ASN A 6 18.56 50.28 -46.21
N ASN A 7 19.69 49.76 -46.68
CA ASN A 7 19.76 48.59 -47.54
C ASN A 7 19.80 47.34 -46.67
N LEU A 8 18.64 46.74 -46.42
CA LEU A 8 18.57 45.37 -45.92
C LEU A 8 18.86 44.41 -47.08
N GLN A 9 19.91 43.61 -46.93
CA GLN A 9 20.23 42.51 -47.84
C GLN A 9 20.10 41.19 -47.09
N PHE A 10 19.36 40.25 -47.67
CA PHE A 10 19.23 38.90 -47.17
C PHE A 10 19.38 37.92 -48.34
N SER A 11 19.96 36.77 -48.05
CA SER A 11 20.10 35.69 -49.02
C SER A 11 19.02 34.66 -48.76
N LEU A 12 18.34 34.23 -49.82
CA LEU A 12 17.33 33.17 -49.76
C LEU A 12 17.88 31.92 -50.47
N SER A 13 17.49 30.73 -49.99
CA SER A 13 17.71 29.50 -50.76
C SER A 13 16.83 29.48 -52.02
N SER A 14 17.14 28.60 -52.97
CA SER A 14 16.36 28.42 -54.20
C SER A 14 14.89 28.15 -53.93
N GLU A 15 14.59 27.30 -52.93
CA GLU A 15 13.23 26.96 -52.51
C GLU A 15 12.45 28.20 -52.04
N TYR A 16 13.07 29.07 -51.22
CA TYR A 16 12.42 30.28 -50.75
C TYR A 16 12.29 31.36 -51.83
N LEU A 17 13.20 31.38 -52.81
CA LEU A 17 13.08 32.26 -53.98
C LEU A 17 11.92 31.86 -54.88
N GLU A 18 11.68 30.56 -55.06
CA GLU A 18 10.52 30.07 -55.82
C GLU A 18 9.21 30.44 -55.13
N ARG A 19 9.11 30.21 -53.82
CA ARG A 19 7.94 30.63 -53.03
C ARG A 19 7.70 32.13 -53.07
N LEU A 20 8.76 32.93 -53.13
CA LEU A 20 8.65 34.38 -53.26
C LEU A 20 8.14 34.78 -54.65
N LYS A 21 8.58 34.08 -55.71
CA LYS A 21 8.08 34.29 -57.09
C LYS A 21 6.60 33.94 -57.22
N GLU A 22 6.15 32.86 -56.60
CA GLU A 22 4.73 32.45 -56.62
C GLU A 22 3.81 33.50 -55.98
N LYS A 23 4.31 34.23 -54.97
CA LYS A 23 3.56 35.29 -54.28
C LYS A 23 3.67 36.67 -54.95
N ALA A 24 4.47 36.80 -56.00
CA ALA A 24 4.65 38.05 -56.73
C ALA A 24 3.42 38.34 -57.60
N ASN A 25 2.95 39.59 -57.57
CA ASN A 25 1.89 40.01 -58.47
C ASN A 25 2.41 40.14 -59.91
N PRO A 26 1.54 40.03 -60.94
CA PRO A 26 1.96 40.20 -62.33
C PRO A 26 2.58 41.60 -62.55
N GLY A 27 3.83 41.62 -63.01
CA GLY A 27 4.60 42.84 -63.25
C GLY A 27 5.33 43.42 -62.03
N GLU A 28 5.23 42.80 -60.85
CA GLU A 28 5.93 43.23 -59.64
C GLU A 28 7.35 42.63 -59.57
N SER A 29 8.34 43.43 -59.15
CA SER A 29 9.69 42.90 -58.90
C SER A 29 9.71 42.07 -57.61
N LEU A 30 10.61 41.08 -57.56
CA LEU A 30 10.76 40.24 -56.35
C LEU A 30 11.14 41.06 -55.11
N GLY A 31 11.93 42.11 -55.29
CA GLY A 31 12.29 43.02 -54.22
C GLY A 31 11.10 43.81 -53.67
N LEU A 32 10.16 44.23 -54.52
CA LEU A 32 8.91 44.85 -54.08
C LEU A 32 8.00 43.85 -53.37
N THR A 33 7.89 42.64 -53.90
CA THR A 33 7.11 41.55 -53.29
C THR A 33 7.63 41.23 -51.89
N ALA A 34 8.94 41.10 -51.73
CA ALA A 34 9.55 40.84 -50.42
C ALA A 34 9.33 42.00 -49.44
N LYS A 35 9.45 43.25 -49.90
CA LYS A 35 9.15 44.43 -49.09
C LYS A 35 7.68 44.48 -48.68
N ARG A 36 6.75 44.16 -49.59
CA ARG A 36 5.31 44.11 -49.30
C ARG A 36 5.01 43.07 -48.23
N LEU A 37 5.50 41.83 -48.39
CA LEU A 37 5.31 40.76 -47.41
C LEU A 37 5.94 41.10 -46.06
N LEU A 38 7.12 41.71 -46.06
CA LEU A 38 7.77 42.16 -44.82
C LEU A 38 6.96 43.26 -44.13
N ILE A 39 6.45 44.23 -44.89
CA ILE A 39 5.59 45.29 -44.38
C ILE A 39 4.27 44.72 -43.87
N GLU A 40 3.67 43.75 -44.55
CA GLU A 40 2.45 43.05 -44.13
C GLU A 40 2.67 42.31 -42.81
N PHE A 41 3.79 41.58 -42.70
CA PHE A 41 4.19 40.90 -41.48
C PHE A 41 4.44 41.87 -40.32
N LEU A 42 5.10 43.00 -40.58
CA LEU A 42 5.41 44.02 -39.57
C LEU A 42 4.20 44.88 -39.19
N LYS A 43 3.27 45.12 -40.12
CA LYS A 43 2.02 45.85 -39.87
C LYS A 43 1.01 45.02 -39.08
N GLY A 44 1.24 43.72 -38.95
CA GLY A 44 0.48 42.92 -38.01
C GLY A 44 -0.99 42.78 -38.39
N ASP A 45 -1.27 42.44 -39.65
CA ASP A 45 -2.42 41.56 -39.88
C ASP A 45 -2.02 40.17 -39.36
N ARG A 46 -2.02 40.05 -38.03
CA ARG A 46 -2.52 38.82 -37.42
C ARG A 46 -3.94 38.68 -37.92
N SER A 47 -4.12 38.02 -39.06
CA SER A 47 -5.39 37.41 -39.38
C SER A 47 -5.84 36.69 -38.11
N PRO A 48 -7.00 37.02 -37.50
CA PRO A 48 -7.42 36.46 -36.22
C PRO A 48 -7.70 34.95 -36.28
N ASN A 49 -7.33 34.28 -37.37
CA ASN A 49 -7.63 32.89 -37.68
C ASN A 49 -6.41 31.97 -37.75
N SER A 50 -5.21 32.42 -37.37
CA SER A 50 -4.01 31.57 -37.34
C SER A 50 -3.22 31.65 -36.02
N GLN A 51 -3.92 31.92 -34.93
CA GLN A 51 -3.41 31.51 -33.62
C GLN A 51 -3.72 30.01 -33.50
N PRO A 52 -2.73 29.09 -33.37
CA PRO A 52 -3.04 27.75 -32.89
C PRO A 52 -3.80 27.94 -31.56
N PRO A 53 -4.86 27.17 -31.28
CA PRO A 53 -5.56 27.30 -30.00
C PRO A 53 -4.51 27.12 -28.93
N SER A 54 -4.16 28.23 -28.26
CA SER A 54 -3.33 28.18 -27.07
C SER A 54 -4.06 27.21 -26.14
N PRO A 55 -3.42 26.13 -25.66
CA PRO A 55 -4.07 25.27 -24.70
C PRO A 55 -4.58 26.17 -23.59
N ASP A 56 -5.88 26.08 -23.30
CA ASP A 56 -6.52 26.95 -22.34
C ASP A 56 -5.82 26.69 -21.01
N LEU A 57 -4.88 27.57 -20.65
CA LEU A 57 -4.03 27.41 -19.48
C LEU A 57 -4.89 27.32 -18.22
N THR A 58 -6.08 27.93 -18.28
CA THR A 58 -7.15 27.83 -17.29
C THR A 58 -7.64 26.39 -17.13
N GLU A 59 -7.99 25.71 -18.22
CA GLU A 59 -8.42 24.30 -18.20
C GLU A 59 -7.29 23.39 -17.67
N LEU A 60 -6.05 23.69 -18.04
CA LEU A 60 -4.90 22.94 -17.55
C LEU A 60 -4.69 23.12 -16.04
N VAL A 61 -4.85 24.36 -15.54
CA VAL A 61 -4.77 24.69 -14.11
C VAL A 61 -5.90 24.02 -13.34
N ASP A 62 -7.11 24.03 -13.87
CA ASP A 62 -8.27 23.36 -13.25
C ASP A 62 -8.07 21.84 -13.17
N ARG A 63 -7.53 21.24 -14.24
CA ARG A 63 -7.19 19.80 -14.26
C ARG A 63 -6.07 19.46 -13.30
N ILE A 64 -5.05 20.30 -13.15
CA ILE A 64 -3.98 20.10 -12.17
C ILE A 64 -4.56 20.17 -10.75
N SER A 65 -5.40 21.17 -10.47
CA SER A 65 -6.03 21.33 -9.16
C SER A 65 -6.94 20.14 -8.79
N ASP A 66 -7.71 19.61 -9.75
CA ASP A 66 -8.54 18.41 -9.54
C ASP A 66 -7.68 17.15 -9.28
N VAL A 67 -6.56 17.00 -10.00
CA VAL A 67 -5.62 15.90 -9.77
C VAL A 67 -4.95 16.02 -8.39
N GLU A 68 -4.51 17.21 -7.99
CA GLU A 68 -3.94 17.46 -6.66
C GLU A 68 -4.93 17.14 -5.55
N GLY A 69 -6.21 17.51 -5.72
CA GLY A 69 -7.29 17.16 -4.79
C GLY A 69 -7.53 15.65 -4.68
N LYS A 70 -7.45 14.92 -5.80
CA LYS A 70 -7.56 13.46 -5.81
C LYS A 70 -6.36 12.78 -5.16
N VAL A 71 -5.15 13.27 -5.41
CA VAL A 71 -3.92 12.76 -4.80
C VAL A 71 -3.95 12.96 -3.29
N THR A 72 -4.30 14.16 -2.81
CA THR A 72 -4.44 14.42 -1.37
C THR A 72 -5.52 13.57 -0.71
N ALA A 73 -6.65 13.34 -1.38
CA ALA A 73 -7.69 12.43 -0.88
C ALA A 73 -7.19 10.97 -0.78
N ILE A 74 -6.39 10.51 -1.75
CA ILE A 74 -5.77 9.17 -1.73
C ILE A 74 -4.71 9.08 -0.63
N GLU A 75 -3.87 10.10 -0.44
CA GLU A 75 -2.87 10.15 0.63
C GLU A 75 -3.53 10.06 2.00
N VAL A 76 -4.58 10.84 2.24
CA VAL A 76 -5.37 10.77 3.47
C VAL A 76 -6.02 9.39 3.64
N ALA A 77 -6.54 8.80 2.57
CA ALA A 77 -7.14 7.46 2.65
C ALA A 77 -6.10 6.38 2.99
N ILE A 78 -4.90 6.44 2.40
CA ILE A 78 -3.79 5.52 2.70
C ILE A 78 -3.32 5.70 4.15
N ASP A 79 -3.17 6.95 4.61
CA ASP A 79 -2.79 7.25 5.99
C ASP A 79 -3.87 6.80 6.99
N CYS A 80 -5.15 6.87 6.62
CA CYS A 80 -6.27 6.37 7.43
C CYS A 80 -6.40 4.84 7.38
N GLU A 81 -6.02 4.18 6.29
CA GLU A 81 -5.93 2.71 6.22
C GLU A 81 -4.70 2.18 6.98
N HIS A 82 -3.73 3.04 7.29
CA HIS A 82 -2.62 2.77 8.20
C HIS A 82 -2.96 2.91 9.69
N PHE A 83 -4.23 2.86 10.08
CA PHE A 83 -4.58 2.46 11.44
C PHE A 83 -3.91 1.12 11.77
N PRO A 84 -3.47 0.88 13.03
CA PRO A 84 -2.77 -0.34 13.38
C PRO A 84 -3.77 -1.49 13.33
N VAL A 85 -3.96 -2.07 12.15
CA VAL A 85 -4.33 -3.47 12.06
C VAL A 85 -3.21 -4.15 12.83
N PRO A 86 -3.49 -4.76 14.01
CA PRO A 86 -2.47 -5.48 14.74
C PRO A 86 -1.88 -6.44 13.73
N THR A 87 -0.62 -6.19 13.40
CA THR A 87 0.02 -6.81 12.25
C THR A 87 -0.14 -8.31 12.43
N VAL A 88 -0.19 -9.09 11.36
CA VAL A 88 -0.34 -10.55 11.47
C VAL A 88 0.66 -11.13 12.49
N THR A 89 1.83 -10.52 12.60
CA THR A 89 2.84 -10.72 13.65
C THR A 89 2.34 -10.50 15.08
N GLU A 90 1.65 -9.39 15.38
CA GLU A 90 1.11 -9.12 16.72
C GLU A 90 -0.04 -10.08 17.10
N ARG A 91 -0.87 -10.48 16.13
CA ARG A 91 -1.86 -11.54 16.36
C ARG A 91 -1.20 -12.88 16.63
N LEU A 92 -0.11 -13.18 15.92
CA LEU A 92 0.68 -14.40 16.11
C LEU A 92 1.39 -14.41 17.47
N THR A 93 1.91 -13.29 17.95
CA THR A 93 2.54 -13.22 19.29
C THR A 93 1.51 -13.47 20.39
N VAL A 94 0.34 -12.82 20.34
CA VAL A 94 -0.75 -13.04 21.31
C VAL A 94 -1.25 -14.50 21.29
N LEU A 95 -1.33 -15.11 20.10
CA LEU A 95 -1.67 -16.53 19.97
C LEU A 95 -0.59 -17.44 20.54
N GLY A 96 0.69 -17.13 20.33
CA GLY A 96 1.82 -17.86 20.90
C GLY A 96 1.82 -17.81 22.43
N GLU A 97 1.63 -16.63 23.01
CA GLU A 97 1.56 -16.47 24.47
C GLU A 97 0.39 -17.25 25.09
N LYS A 98 -0.78 -17.23 24.43
CA LYS A 98 -1.94 -18.03 24.86
C LYS A 98 -1.65 -19.52 24.78
N LEU A 99 -1.00 -19.98 23.71
CA LEU A 99 -0.63 -21.38 23.55
C LEU A 99 0.31 -21.82 24.68
N ASP A 100 1.35 -21.03 24.98
CA ASP A 100 2.30 -21.32 26.04
C ASP A 100 1.65 -21.36 27.44
N GLN A 101 0.68 -20.49 27.69
CA GLN A 101 -0.12 -20.52 28.92
C GLN A 101 -0.95 -21.79 29.01
N THR A 102 -1.62 -22.20 27.93
CA THR A 102 -2.37 -23.46 27.92
C THR A 102 -1.48 -24.69 28.10
N ILE A 103 -0.29 -24.70 27.49
CA ILE A 103 0.67 -25.80 27.67
C ILE A 103 1.09 -25.91 29.14
N ARG A 104 1.42 -24.79 29.78
CA ARG A 104 1.75 -24.77 31.22
C ARG A 104 0.60 -25.29 32.10
N ALA A 105 -0.62 -24.81 31.85
CA ALA A 105 -1.79 -25.26 32.61
C ALA A 105 -2.08 -26.76 32.45
N ILE A 106 -1.88 -27.30 31.24
CA ILE A 106 -2.01 -28.74 30.98
C ILE A 106 -0.92 -29.51 31.72
N ALA A 107 0.33 -29.04 31.69
CA ALA A 107 1.45 -29.68 32.38
C ALA A 107 1.24 -29.74 33.89
N GLU A 108 0.83 -28.63 34.52
CA GLU A 108 0.50 -28.59 35.96
C GLU A 108 -0.63 -29.57 36.32
N ARG A 109 -1.68 -29.63 35.49
CA ARG A 109 -2.77 -30.57 35.70
C ARG A 109 -2.31 -32.02 35.54
N HIS A 110 -1.39 -32.29 34.62
CA HIS A 110 -0.82 -33.61 34.41
C HIS A 110 -0.02 -34.06 35.64
N GLU A 111 0.86 -33.20 36.14
CA GLU A 111 1.64 -33.45 37.37
C GLU A 111 0.71 -33.71 38.57
N GLN A 112 -0.35 -32.92 38.71
CA GLN A 112 -1.34 -33.13 39.77
C GLN A 112 -2.05 -34.49 39.64
N LEU A 113 -2.40 -34.90 38.42
CA LEU A 113 -3.04 -36.21 38.18
C LEU A 113 -2.08 -37.36 38.45
N GLU A 114 -0.81 -37.25 38.05
CA GLU A 114 0.23 -38.24 38.37
C GLU A 114 0.43 -38.38 39.88
N GLY A 115 0.47 -37.26 40.62
CA GLY A 115 0.54 -37.29 42.08
C GLY A 115 -0.66 -37.98 42.72
N ARG A 116 -1.88 -37.73 42.20
CA ARG A 116 -3.10 -38.41 42.67
C ARG A 116 -3.08 -39.91 42.36
N ILE A 117 -2.62 -40.29 41.18
CA ILE A 117 -2.48 -41.71 40.79
C ILE A 117 -1.50 -42.41 41.73
N ASN A 118 -0.34 -41.82 41.99
CA ASN A 118 0.66 -42.40 42.90
C ASN A 118 0.12 -42.53 44.33
N SER A 119 -0.59 -41.51 44.83
CA SER A 119 -1.23 -41.57 46.15
C SER A 119 -2.28 -42.69 46.23
N LEU A 120 -3.12 -42.84 45.20
CA LEU A 120 -4.10 -43.92 45.12
C LEU A 120 -3.41 -45.30 45.03
N ALA A 121 -2.35 -45.43 44.24
CA ALA A 121 -1.58 -46.67 44.13
C ALA A 121 -1.03 -47.09 45.50
N SER A 122 -0.42 -46.17 46.25
CA SER A 122 0.08 -46.44 47.61
C SER A 122 -1.04 -46.80 48.59
N GLN A 123 -2.23 -46.18 48.48
CA GLN A 123 -3.38 -46.55 49.32
C GLN A 123 -3.88 -47.96 49.02
N VAL A 124 -3.96 -48.35 47.74
CA VAL A 124 -4.37 -49.70 47.31
C VAL A 124 -3.37 -50.74 47.80
N GLU A 125 -2.06 -50.49 47.66
CA GLU A 125 -1.02 -51.39 48.21
C GLU A 125 -1.07 -51.50 49.74
N GLY A 126 -1.32 -50.39 50.45
CA GLY A 126 -1.50 -50.38 51.90
C GLY A 126 -2.73 -51.16 52.39
N GLN A 127 -3.81 -51.15 51.60
CA GLN A 127 -5.00 -51.97 51.89
C GLN A 127 -4.79 -53.45 51.57
N ALA A 128 -4.07 -53.77 50.49
CA ALA A 128 -3.74 -55.16 50.14
C ALA A 128 -2.81 -55.84 51.17
N THR A 129 -2.01 -55.06 51.89
CA THR A 129 -1.07 -55.54 52.92
C THR A 129 -1.64 -55.48 54.34
N SER A 130 -2.85 -54.95 54.53
CA SER A 130 -3.52 -54.97 55.82
C SER A 130 -3.98 -56.39 56.18
N PRO A 131 -3.58 -56.96 57.34
CA PRO A 131 -3.91 -58.32 57.69
C PRO A 131 -5.41 -58.45 57.94
N VAL A 132 -6.07 -59.37 57.22
CA VAL A 132 -7.44 -59.79 57.50
C VAL A 132 -7.52 -60.26 58.95
N LYS A 133 -8.08 -59.42 59.83
CA LYS A 133 -8.42 -59.78 61.21
C LYS A 133 -9.50 -60.87 61.14
N ARG A 134 -9.09 -62.13 61.10
CA ARG A 134 -10.03 -63.26 61.27
C ARG A 134 -10.66 -63.11 62.65
N PRO A 135 -12.00 -63.13 62.77
CA PRO A 135 -12.64 -63.18 64.07
C PRO A 135 -12.16 -64.43 64.81
N ALA A 136 -11.79 -64.26 66.08
CA ALA A 136 -11.27 -65.34 66.92
C ALA A 136 -12.27 -66.51 66.93
N SER A 137 -11.76 -67.72 66.71
CA SER A 137 -12.52 -68.96 66.82
C SER A 137 -13.12 -69.07 68.23
N PRO A 138 -14.40 -69.48 68.37
CA PRO A 138 -15.04 -69.60 69.68
C PRO A 138 -14.29 -70.62 70.57
N PRO A 139 -14.22 -70.38 71.89
CA PRO A 139 -13.50 -71.25 72.81
C PRO A 139 -14.11 -72.66 72.84
N PRO A 140 -13.28 -73.70 73.02
CA PRO A 140 -13.75 -75.08 73.03
C PRO A 140 -14.70 -75.34 74.21
N PRO A 141 -15.73 -76.19 74.03
CA PRO A 141 -16.71 -76.47 75.07
C PRO A 141 -16.07 -77.20 76.26
N PRO A 142 -16.56 -76.94 77.49
CA PRO A 142 -16.00 -77.53 78.70
C PRO A 142 -16.20 -79.05 78.74
N PRO A 143 -15.30 -79.80 79.41
CA PRO A 143 -15.34 -81.26 79.42
C PRO A 143 -16.60 -81.76 80.15
N ARG A 144 -17.38 -82.59 79.45
CA ARG A 144 -18.52 -83.32 80.02
C ARG A 144 -18.04 -84.22 81.15
N ARG A 145 -18.48 -83.93 82.38
CA ARG A 145 -18.35 -84.87 83.51
C ARG A 145 -19.10 -86.15 83.17
N LYS A 146 -18.37 -87.27 83.10
CA LYS A 146 -18.95 -88.61 83.04
C LYS A 146 -19.65 -88.89 84.38
N ARG A 147 -20.90 -89.33 84.32
CA ARG A 147 -21.59 -90.03 85.41
C ARG A 147 -21.39 -91.52 85.21
#